data_AF-A0A812MYY6-F1
#
_entry.id   AF-A0A812MYY6-F1
#
_cell.length_a   1.000
_cell.length_b   1.000
_cell.length_c   1.000
_cell.angle_alpha   90.00
_cell.angle_beta   90.00
_cell.angle_gamma   90.00
#
_symmetry.space_group_name_H-M   'P 1'
#
loop_
_entity.id
_entity.type
_entity.pdbx_description
1 polymer ?
#
loop_
_entity_poly.entity_id
_entity_poly.type
_entity_poly.pdbx_seq_one_letter_code
_entity_poly.pdbx_strand_id
1 'polypeptide(L)'
;MQISFFLILLSEDFLGEPFGKQVEVAKAWRESIAHDFKHMDLGDESLVSRVCRGDGTLILSTPQMQMLDQINAFIGLGKADFEAPYFQPGVLLCMMCILLWCLYLLNEFRQVVFSLEAVSQLPRGPRTQWRRRGSFQTISYGRFAIYCFMRLSRFMIAVGLLYAGVQWLAGTISITELILNAVALSAVLQIDEMVFAALMPKKIQICIQDLEAIKVPYSKGRSQTESIMLLVGITCLMLWPWMYNVGPLSWDMIEVKRQYCGGTQNFVVADNQLQGITAGLVTSEYADQSDHLNQTSLIRFAVRRHIWQEPLGTSNYIRFGKDRADFVSAKEISMYHRNVHDSLCIDFDEIFLGNATHELQEFYRPYFYSASFEAGFPDGASCAEMAHLCSSLEPSARLVRHVCPRTCGCHLQHANPMLKLVGEGCSSACFTERDTAMRFTACEDVDFEESPHLREEWEVFWDSYRPLVEQRVGVNLSSPSLSFLPDFLAHVKKVGCPGLGIVTMDPVTRSPWCSGSSLFYAPLAAWCPQTCGCHTSATLTEWCPRSCEGCKDTAIFPTNLPVSDCAQAHQLGLCEALPVQAAVLCAATCDACSALYNNGTIV
;
A
#
# COMPACT_ATOMS: atom_id res chain seq x y z
N MET A 1 -51.99 -15.04 9.17
CA MET A 1 -51.35 -13.81 9.67
C MET A 1 -50.25 -14.16 10.67
N GLN A 2 -50.51 -14.33 11.97
CA GLN A 2 -49.43 -14.62 12.94
C GLN A 2 -48.62 -15.90 12.62
N ILE A 3 -49.27 -16.98 12.17
CA ILE A 3 -48.57 -18.19 11.69
C ILE A 3 -47.65 -17.86 10.50
N SER A 4 -48.12 -17.03 9.57
CA SER A 4 -47.34 -16.61 8.40
C SER A 4 -46.11 -15.80 8.83
N PHE A 5 -46.27 -14.86 9.78
CA PHE A 5 -45.15 -14.13 10.35
C PHE A 5 -44.17 -15.04 11.08
N PHE A 6 -44.65 -15.98 11.88
CA PHE A 6 -43.79 -16.97 12.52
C PHE A 6 -42.95 -17.78 11.51
N LEU A 7 -43.56 -18.22 10.41
CA LEU A 7 -42.85 -18.95 9.36
C LEU A 7 -41.82 -18.06 8.62
N ILE A 8 -42.15 -16.79 8.38
CA ILE A 8 -41.23 -15.81 7.77
C ILE A 8 -40.07 -15.50 8.71
N LEU A 9 -40.32 -15.29 10.00
CA LEU A 9 -39.26 -15.00 10.98
C LEU A 9 -38.31 -16.17 11.20
N LEU A 10 -38.74 -17.40 10.91
CA LEU A 10 -37.89 -18.60 10.97
C LEU A 10 -37.26 -18.99 9.63
N SER A 11 -37.59 -18.31 8.53
CA SER A 11 -36.97 -18.64 7.24
C SER A 11 -35.50 -18.21 7.25
N GLU A 12 -34.64 -19.05 6.68
CA GLU A 12 -33.20 -18.77 6.55
C GLU A 12 -32.94 -17.45 5.82
N ASP A 13 -33.76 -17.11 4.82
CA ASP A 13 -33.69 -15.83 4.09
C ASP A 13 -33.82 -14.60 5.00
N PHE A 14 -34.50 -14.74 6.15
CA PHE A 14 -34.77 -13.65 7.08
C PHE A 14 -33.81 -13.64 8.27
N LEU A 15 -33.48 -14.81 8.81
CA LEU A 15 -32.49 -14.93 9.90
C LEU A 15 -31.06 -14.70 9.40
N GLY A 16 -30.82 -14.87 8.10
CA GLY A 16 -29.50 -14.76 7.50
C GLY A 16 -28.60 -15.96 7.83
N GLU A 17 -27.37 -15.90 7.32
CA GLU A 17 -26.37 -16.91 7.65
C GLU A 17 -25.82 -16.72 9.08
N PRO A 18 -25.47 -17.81 9.78
CA PRO A 18 -24.87 -17.71 11.10
C PRO A 18 -23.57 -16.89 11.05
N PHE A 19 -23.44 -15.94 11.97
CA PHE A 19 -22.32 -15.00 11.99
C PHE A 19 -20.95 -15.68 12.06
N GLY A 20 -20.84 -16.87 12.67
CA GLY A 20 -19.61 -17.65 12.69
C GLY A 20 -19.00 -17.95 11.31
N LYS A 21 -19.77 -17.97 10.21
CA LYS A 21 -19.21 -18.08 8.85
C LYS A 21 -18.34 -16.88 8.46
N GLN A 22 -18.58 -15.70 9.05
CA GLN A 22 -17.80 -14.49 8.78
C GLN A 22 -16.34 -14.64 9.25
N VAL A 23 -16.05 -15.56 10.17
CA VAL A 23 -14.67 -15.87 10.60
C VAL A 23 -13.87 -16.42 9.42
N GLU A 24 -14.43 -17.37 8.68
CA GLU A 24 -13.77 -17.96 7.51
C GLU A 24 -13.67 -16.97 6.35
N VAL A 25 -14.69 -16.11 6.16
CA VAL A 25 -14.64 -15.02 5.16
C VAL A 25 -13.52 -14.03 5.51
N ALA A 26 -13.40 -13.65 6.78
CA ALA A 26 -12.36 -12.75 7.26
C ALA A 26 -10.96 -13.33 7.04
N LYS A 27 -10.79 -14.62 7.38
CA LYS A 27 -9.54 -15.35 7.15
C LYS A 27 -9.20 -15.45 5.66
N ALA A 28 -10.14 -15.85 4.82
CA ALA A 28 -9.93 -15.96 3.38
C ALA A 28 -9.56 -14.60 2.76
N TRP A 29 -10.22 -13.52 3.17
CA TRP A 29 -9.86 -12.16 2.76
C TRP A 29 -8.45 -11.79 3.21
N ARG A 30 -8.09 -12.11 4.46
CA ARG A 30 -6.77 -11.82 5.04
C ARG A 30 -5.65 -12.51 4.27
N GLU A 31 -5.86 -13.77 3.89
CA GLU A 31 -4.87 -14.60 3.18
C GLU A 31 -4.75 -14.26 1.69
N SER A 32 -5.82 -13.75 1.06
CA SER A 32 -5.87 -13.58 -0.40
C SER A 32 -5.73 -12.14 -0.90
N ILE A 33 -6.38 -11.18 -0.25
CA ILE A 33 -6.52 -9.80 -0.77
C ILE A 33 -5.79 -8.79 0.13
N ALA A 34 -5.87 -8.99 1.45
CA ALA A 34 -5.47 -7.98 2.43
C ALA A 34 -3.97 -7.62 2.37
N HIS A 35 -3.14 -8.54 1.89
CA HIS A 35 -1.70 -8.39 1.73
C HIS A 35 -1.24 -8.37 0.26
N ASP A 36 -2.12 -8.35 -0.74
CA ASP A 36 -1.68 -8.29 -2.15
C ASP A 36 -1.03 -6.93 -2.43
N PHE A 37 0.20 -6.93 -2.95
CA PHE A 37 0.94 -5.73 -3.35
C PHE A 37 0.15 -4.84 -4.33
N LYS A 38 -0.76 -5.41 -5.13
CA LYS A 38 -1.65 -4.65 -6.04
C LYS A 38 -2.58 -3.66 -5.33
N HIS A 39 -2.83 -3.87 -4.03
CA HIS A 39 -3.71 -3.05 -3.22
C HIS A 39 -2.95 -2.15 -2.22
N MET A 40 -1.62 -2.07 -2.36
CA MET A 40 -0.80 -1.13 -1.60
C MET A 40 -1.12 0.31 -2.00
N ASP A 41 -1.23 1.20 -1.01
CA ASP A 41 -1.49 2.62 -1.26
C ASP A 41 -0.24 3.37 -1.76
N LEU A 42 -0.43 4.60 -2.23
CA LEU A 42 0.65 5.52 -2.59
C LEU A 42 1.56 5.89 -1.40
N GLY A 43 1.11 5.68 -0.16
CA GLY A 43 1.92 5.83 1.05
C GLY A 43 2.76 4.61 1.43
N ASP A 44 2.85 3.60 0.56
CA ASP A 44 3.45 2.30 0.88
C ASP A 44 2.82 1.66 2.13
N GLU A 45 1.50 1.78 2.27
CA GLU A 45 0.70 1.22 3.37
C GLU A 45 -0.10 0.02 2.85
N SER A 46 -0.16 -1.06 3.63
CA SER A 46 -0.93 -2.25 3.27
C SER A 46 -2.44 -2.00 3.39
N LEU A 47 -3.23 -2.66 2.53
CA LEU A 47 -4.70 -2.59 2.58
C LEU A 47 -5.24 -2.99 3.96
N VAL A 48 -4.63 -3.99 4.58
CA VAL A 48 -5.08 -4.46 5.89
C VAL A 48 -4.85 -3.47 7.01
N SER A 49 -3.69 -2.77 7.01
CA SER A 49 -3.39 -1.75 8.01
C SER A 49 -4.42 -0.61 7.93
N ARG A 50 -4.77 -0.20 6.71
CA ARG A 50 -5.82 0.80 6.44
C ARG A 50 -7.22 0.36 6.90
N VAL A 51 -7.62 -0.88 6.59
CA VAL A 51 -8.93 -1.45 7.00
C VAL A 51 -9.04 -1.50 8.52
N CYS A 52 -8.01 -1.99 9.21
CA CYS A 52 -7.98 -2.12 10.65
C CYS A 52 -7.93 -0.79 11.40
N ARG A 53 -7.41 0.26 10.74
CA ARG A 53 -7.38 1.63 11.25
C ARG A 53 -8.61 2.44 10.87
N GLY A 54 -9.57 1.86 10.12
CA GLY A 54 -10.81 2.53 9.76
C GLY A 54 -10.60 3.68 8.76
N ASP A 55 -9.75 3.47 7.76
CA ASP A 55 -9.48 4.47 6.73
C ASP A 55 -10.70 4.72 5.83
N GLY A 56 -11.35 5.87 6.01
CA GLY A 56 -12.52 6.27 5.22
C GLY A 56 -12.26 6.52 3.73
N THR A 57 -11.00 6.50 3.27
CA THR A 57 -10.64 6.69 1.85
C THR A 57 -10.57 5.37 1.06
N LEU A 58 -10.88 4.24 1.69
CA LEU A 58 -10.87 2.92 1.08
C LEU A 58 -11.94 2.75 -0.01
N ILE A 59 -11.49 2.53 -1.24
CA ILE A 59 -12.33 2.15 -2.39
C ILE A 59 -12.59 0.63 -2.39
N LEU A 60 -11.62 -0.15 -1.91
CA LEU A 60 -11.70 -1.61 -1.80
C LEU A 60 -11.82 -2.00 -0.33
N SER A 61 -12.53 -3.10 -0.08
CA SER A 61 -12.76 -3.65 1.26
C SER A 61 -13.52 -2.73 2.24
N THR A 62 -14.33 -1.80 1.72
CA THR A 62 -15.24 -0.98 2.52
C THR A 62 -16.19 -1.81 3.39
N PRO A 63 -16.77 -2.95 2.92
CA PRO A 63 -17.61 -3.80 3.76
C PRO A 63 -16.88 -4.38 4.97
N GLN A 64 -15.61 -4.78 4.81
CA GLN A 64 -14.76 -5.29 5.89
C GLN A 64 -14.49 -4.22 6.94
N MET A 65 -14.15 -3.00 6.49
CA MET A 65 -13.97 -1.85 7.39
C MET A 65 -15.26 -1.52 8.15
N GLN A 66 -16.41 -1.44 7.47
CA GLN A 66 -17.70 -1.19 8.11
C GLN A 66 -18.10 -2.27 9.11
N MET A 67 -17.81 -3.54 8.80
CA MET A 67 -18.04 -4.65 9.72
C MET A 67 -17.18 -4.52 10.98
N LEU A 68 -15.90 -4.15 10.85
CA LEU A 68 -15.03 -3.88 11.99
C LEU A 68 -15.52 -2.70 12.83
N ASP A 69 -15.99 -1.63 12.20
CA ASP A 69 -16.57 -0.47 12.90
C ASP A 69 -17.84 -0.87 13.67
N GLN A 70 -18.71 -1.69 13.07
CA GLN A 70 -19.90 -2.23 13.74
C GLN A 70 -19.52 -3.13 14.93
N ILE A 71 -18.54 -4.01 14.78
CA ILE A 71 -18.03 -4.88 15.85
C ILE A 71 -17.46 -4.03 17.00
N ASN A 72 -16.62 -3.04 16.66
CA ASN A 72 -16.02 -2.14 17.63
C ASN A 72 -17.08 -1.36 18.41
N ALA A 73 -18.10 -0.83 17.72
CA ALA A 73 -19.21 -0.13 18.35
C ALA A 73 -20.10 -1.06 19.21
N PHE A 74 -20.38 -2.27 18.74
CA PHE A 74 -21.23 -3.24 19.44
C PHE A 74 -20.59 -3.73 20.74
N ILE A 75 -19.30 -4.08 20.71
CA ILE A 75 -18.57 -4.58 21.88
C ILE A 75 -18.04 -3.43 22.75
N GLY A 76 -17.79 -2.25 22.16
CA GLY A 76 -17.13 -1.13 22.84
C GLY A 76 -15.61 -1.21 22.82
N LEU A 77 -15.02 -1.76 21.74
CA LEU A 77 -13.57 -1.92 21.57
C LEU A 77 -12.95 -0.68 20.91
N GLY A 78 -11.73 -0.31 21.32
CA GLY A 78 -10.88 0.57 20.53
C GLY A 78 -10.36 -0.13 19.26
N LYS A 79 -9.86 0.64 18.28
CA LYS A 79 -9.39 0.08 16.99
C LYS A 79 -8.29 -0.98 17.16
N ALA A 80 -7.37 -0.77 18.11
CA ALA A 80 -6.25 -1.67 18.40
C ALA A 80 -6.55 -2.76 19.45
N ASP A 81 -7.69 -2.68 20.15
CA ASP A 81 -7.98 -3.57 21.28
C ASP A 81 -8.60 -4.90 20.80
N PHE A 82 -8.16 -6.02 21.37
CA PHE A 82 -8.71 -7.35 21.08
C PHE A 82 -9.39 -8.00 22.29
N GLU A 83 -9.34 -7.35 23.45
CA GLU A 83 -9.95 -7.85 24.69
C GLU A 83 -11.25 -7.11 24.95
N ALA A 84 -12.33 -7.88 25.08
CA ALA A 84 -13.64 -7.32 25.41
C ALA A 84 -13.60 -6.61 26.77
N PRO A 85 -14.02 -5.33 26.85
CA PRO A 85 -14.21 -4.66 28.12
C PRO A 85 -15.35 -5.32 28.91
N TYR A 86 -15.35 -5.15 30.22
CA TYR A 86 -16.46 -5.60 31.08
C TYR A 86 -17.81 -4.99 30.67
N PHE A 87 -17.80 -3.77 30.12
CA PHE A 87 -19.00 -3.08 29.67
C PHE A 87 -19.12 -3.15 28.14
N GLN A 88 -20.04 -3.99 27.67
CA GLN A 88 -20.33 -4.17 26.24
C GLN A 88 -21.70 -3.55 25.91
N PRO A 89 -21.75 -2.35 25.29
CA PRO A 89 -22.99 -1.59 25.14
C PRO A 89 -24.02 -2.30 24.25
N GLY A 90 -23.59 -2.88 23.12
CA GLY A 90 -24.47 -3.58 22.18
C GLY A 90 -25.07 -4.84 22.78
N VAL A 91 -24.28 -5.61 23.51
CA VAL A 91 -24.72 -6.81 24.24
C VAL A 91 -25.75 -6.45 25.31
N LEU A 92 -25.50 -5.41 26.12
CA LEU A 92 -26.44 -4.96 27.14
C LEU A 92 -27.76 -4.47 26.52
N LEU A 93 -27.68 -3.69 25.45
CA LEU A 93 -28.86 -3.22 24.71
C LEU A 93 -29.65 -4.40 24.12
N CYS A 94 -28.97 -5.39 23.52
CA CYS A 94 -29.60 -6.60 22.99
C CYS A 94 -30.35 -7.37 24.08
N MET A 95 -29.74 -7.55 25.25
CA MET A 95 -30.40 -8.19 26.39
C MET A 95 -31.59 -7.35 26.90
N MET A 96 -31.51 -6.02 26.90
CA MET A 96 -32.66 -5.17 27.25
C MET A 96 -33.82 -5.29 26.25
N CYS A 97 -33.52 -5.33 24.95
CA CYS A 97 -34.52 -5.54 23.90
C CYS A 97 -35.18 -6.92 24.03
N ILE A 98 -34.38 -7.97 24.29
CA ILE A 98 -34.88 -9.33 24.54
C ILE A 98 -35.74 -9.38 25.81
N LEU A 99 -35.33 -8.70 26.89
CA LEU A 99 -36.12 -8.61 28.11
C LEU A 99 -37.48 -7.96 27.85
N LEU A 100 -37.48 -6.83 27.15
CA LEU A 100 -38.71 -6.11 26.77
C LEU A 100 -39.63 -7.02 25.94
N TRP A 101 -39.07 -7.72 24.95
CA TRP A 101 -39.79 -8.69 24.14
C TRP A 101 -40.40 -9.82 24.98
N CYS A 102 -39.61 -10.42 25.87
CA CYS A 102 -40.07 -11.45 26.80
C CYS A 102 -41.21 -10.94 27.70
N LEU A 103 -41.14 -9.70 28.19
CA LEU A 103 -42.21 -9.10 29.02
C LEU A 103 -43.52 -8.92 28.23
N TYR A 104 -43.44 -8.47 26.97
CA TYR A 104 -44.62 -8.40 26.10
C TYR A 104 -45.28 -9.77 25.92
N LEU A 105 -44.48 -10.82 25.65
CA LEU A 105 -45.00 -12.17 25.44
C LEU A 105 -45.52 -12.81 26.74
N LEU A 106 -44.89 -12.54 27.88
CA LEU A 106 -45.37 -12.99 29.19
C LEU A 106 -46.73 -12.40 29.53
N ASN A 107 -46.97 -11.13 29.17
CA ASN A 107 -48.29 -10.53 29.30
C ASN A 107 -49.32 -11.29 28.46
N GLU A 108 -49.00 -11.65 27.21
CA GLU A 108 -49.87 -12.46 26.36
C GLU A 108 -50.14 -13.86 26.95
N PHE A 109 -49.10 -14.56 27.43
CA PHE A 109 -49.28 -15.87 28.07
C PHE A 109 -50.17 -15.78 29.30
N ARG A 110 -49.98 -14.75 30.13
CA ARG A 110 -50.80 -14.50 31.32
C ARG A 110 -52.26 -14.27 30.95
N GLN A 111 -52.53 -13.47 29.92
CA GLN A 111 -53.89 -13.27 29.40
C GLN A 111 -54.51 -14.59 28.91
N VAL A 112 -53.75 -15.41 28.18
CA VAL A 112 -54.24 -16.72 27.69
C VAL A 112 -54.56 -17.66 28.85
N VAL A 113 -53.65 -17.80 29.82
CA VAL A 113 -53.85 -18.66 30.99
C VAL A 113 -55.03 -18.20 31.83
N PHE A 114 -55.16 -16.90 32.13
CA PHE A 114 -56.31 -16.39 32.86
C PHE A 114 -57.63 -16.57 32.10
N SER A 115 -57.62 -16.41 30.77
CA SER A 115 -58.81 -16.62 29.96
C SER A 115 -59.25 -18.09 29.95
N LEU A 116 -58.30 -19.03 29.85
CA LEU A 116 -58.54 -20.47 29.92
C LEU A 116 -59.06 -20.86 31.31
N GLU A 117 -58.47 -20.30 32.36
CA GLU A 117 -58.88 -20.58 33.71
C GLU A 117 -60.29 -20.06 34.00
N ALA A 118 -60.60 -18.81 33.63
CA ALA A 118 -61.92 -18.23 33.83
C ALA A 118 -63.02 -19.04 33.13
N VAL A 119 -62.74 -19.54 31.91
CA VAL A 119 -63.67 -20.39 31.17
C VAL A 119 -63.72 -21.82 31.74
N SER A 120 -62.64 -22.31 32.33
CA SER A 120 -62.61 -23.64 32.97
C SER A 120 -63.50 -23.74 34.21
N GLN A 121 -63.77 -22.62 34.89
CA GLN A 121 -64.64 -22.53 36.06
C GLN A 121 -66.14 -22.50 35.69
N LEU A 122 -66.49 -22.31 34.42
CA LEU A 122 -67.89 -22.33 33.99
C LEU A 122 -68.44 -23.77 33.95
N PRO A 123 -69.63 -24.02 34.54
CA PRO A 123 -70.24 -25.34 34.53
C PRO A 123 -70.58 -25.80 33.10
N ARG A 124 -70.29 -27.07 32.80
CA ARG A 124 -70.40 -27.67 31.47
C ARG A 124 -71.73 -28.41 31.32
N GLY A 125 -72.39 -28.27 30.18
CA GLY A 125 -73.66 -28.94 29.89
C GLY A 125 -73.81 -29.30 28.41
N PRO A 126 -74.88 -30.01 28.00
CA PRO A 126 -75.11 -30.38 26.60
C PRO A 126 -75.53 -29.19 25.72
N ARG A 127 -76.18 -28.17 26.30
CA ARG A 127 -76.59 -26.94 25.59
C ARG A 127 -76.07 -25.71 26.34
N THR A 128 -75.69 -24.67 25.58
CA THR A 128 -75.31 -23.37 26.15
C THR A 128 -76.56 -22.62 26.58
N GLN A 129 -76.66 -22.24 27.86
CA GLN A 129 -77.79 -21.48 28.39
C GLN A 129 -77.34 -20.07 28.80
N TRP A 130 -78.06 -19.06 28.29
CA TRP A 130 -77.79 -17.65 28.54
C TRP A 130 -78.75 -17.10 29.59
N ARG A 131 -78.24 -16.42 30.62
CA ARG A 131 -79.06 -15.74 31.61
C ARG A 131 -79.42 -14.34 31.11
N ARG A 132 -80.67 -13.88 31.30
CA ARG A 132 -81.17 -12.56 30.83
C ARG A 132 -80.33 -11.32 31.25
N ARG A 133 -79.37 -11.46 32.16
CA ARG A 133 -78.48 -10.39 32.63
C ARG A 133 -77.04 -10.46 32.07
N GLY A 134 -76.78 -11.20 30.99
CA GLY A 134 -75.46 -11.23 30.35
C GLY A 134 -74.45 -12.20 30.97
N SER A 135 -74.89 -13.09 31.87
CA SER A 135 -74.07 -14.16 32.44
C SER A 135 -74.36 -15.53 31.82
N PHE A 136 -73.32 -16.35 31.67
CA PHE A 136 -73.43 -17.73 31.19
C PHE A 136 -73.85 -18.67 32.32
N GLN A 137 -74.91 -19.46 32.11
CA GLN A 137 -75.37 -20.45 33.11
C GLN A 137 -74.72 -21.82 32.88
N THR A 138 -74.55 -22.24 31.62
CA THR A 138 -73.79 -23.44 31.23
C THR A 138 -73.18 -23.24 29.84
N ILE A 139 -71.96 -23.76 29.60
CA ILE A 139 -71.33 -23.81 28.28
C ILE A 139 -71.40 -25.22 27.68
N SER A 140 -71.57 -25.35 26.35
CA SER A 140 -71.56 -26.67 25.72
C SER A 140 -70.15 -27.24 25.59
N TYR A 141 -69.99 -28.57 25.73
CA TYR A 141 -68.70 -29.25 25.61
C TYR A 141 -67.97 -28.93 24.30
N GLY A 142 -68.70 -28.91 23.18
CA GLY A 142 -68.10 -28.57 21.87
C GLY A 142 -67.57 -27.15 21.80
N ARG A 143 -68.31 -26.15 22.33
CA ARG A 143 -67.85 -24.75 22.35
C ARG A 143 -66.67 -24.54 23.29
N PHE A 144 -66.67 -25.22 24.44
CA PHE A 144 -65.54 -25.23 25.35
C PHE A 144 -64.28 -25.82 24.68
N ALA A 145 -64.41 -26.97 24.00
CA ALA A 145 -63.30 -27.60 23.29
C ALA A 145 -62.75 -26.68 22.18
N ILE A 146 -63.62 -26.06 21.36
CA ILE A 146 -63.20 -25.10 20.33
C ILE A 146 -62.50 -23.90 20.96
N TYR A 147 -63.03 -23.34 22.05
CA TYR A 147 -62.39 -22.23 22.76
C TYR A 147 -61.00 -22.60 23.29
N CYS A 148 -60.88 -23.75 23.96
CA CYS A 148 -59.61 -24.26 24.44
C CYS A 148 -58.62 -24.48 23.30
N PHE A 149 -59.06 -25.07 22.18
CA PHE A 149 -58.23 -25.26 21.00
C PHE A 149 -57.73 -23.92 20.42
N MET A 150 -58.61 -22.93 20.27
CA MET A 150 -58.24 -21.59 19.80
C MET A 150 -57.26 -20.88 20.74
N ARG A 151 -57.43 -21.04 22.05
CA ARG A 151 -56.51 -20.46 23.04
C ARG A 151 -55.16 -21.18 23.07
N LEU A 152 -55.17 -22.50 22.93
CA LEU A 152 -53.95 -23.30 22.86
C LEU A 152 -53.17 -23.00 21.58
N SER A 153 -53.84 -22.85 20.43
CA SER A 153 -53.15 -22.46 19.19
C SER A 153 -52.52 -21.08 19.30
N ARG A 154 -53.22 -20.10 19.92
CA ARG A 154 -52.64 -18.78 20.24
C ARG A 154 -51.42 -18.90 21.15
N PHE A 155 -51.49 -19.75 22.19
CA PHE A 155 -50.35 -20.01 23.06
C PHE A 155 -49.15 -20.57 22.29
N MET A 156 -49.37 -21.58 21.45
CA MET A 156 -48.31 -22.19 20.63
C MET A 156 -47.69 -21.19 19.65
N ILE A 157 -48.50 -20.36 19.01
CA ILE A 157 -48.02 -19.28 18.13
C ILE A 157 -47.18 -18.29 18.92
N ALA A 158 -47.62 -17.88 20.12
CA ALA A 158 -46.87 -16.97 20.97
C ALA A 158 -45.52 -17.56 21.44
N VAL A 159 -45.45 -18.86 21.74
CA VAL A 159 -44.19 -19.56 22.03
C VAL A 159 -43.27 -19.56 20.79
N GLY A 160 -43.82 -19.84 19.62
CA GLY A 160 -43.08 -19.78 18.36
C GLY A 160 -42.53 -18.38 18.06
N LEU A 161 -43.35 -17.34 18.23
CA LEU A 161 -42.94 -15.94 18.06
C LEU A 161 -41.92 -15.51 19.11
N LEU A 162 -42.02 -15.99 20.35
CA LEU A 162 -41.00 -15.74 21.37
C LEU A 162 -39.65 -16.28 20.90
N TYR A 163 -39.60 -17.55 20.50
CA TYR A 163 -38.37 -18.17 20.00
C TYR A 163 -37.82 -17.44 18.77
N ALA A 164 -38.65 -17.22 17.75
CA ALA A 164 -38.24 -16.56 16.51
C ALA A 164 -37.77 -15.10 16.74
N GLY A 165 -38.49 -14.34 17.57
CA GLY A 165 -38.12 -12.97 17.91
C GLY A 165 -36.82 -12.88 18.71
N VAL A 166 -36.58 -13.82 19.63
CA VAL A 166 -35.30 -13.90 20.36
C VAL A 166 -34.15 -14.23 19.41
N GLN A 167 -34.33 -15.18 18.49
CA GLN A 167 -33.32 -15.52 17.48
C GLN A 167 -33.01 -14.32 16.58
N TRP A 168 -34.04 -13.62 16.11
CA TRP A 168 -33.87 -12.46 15.24
C TRP A 168 -33.18 -11.28 15.93
N LEU A 169 -33.57 -10.96 17.18
CA LEU A 169 -32.91 -9.90 17.96
C LEU A 169 -31.46 -10.26 18.28
N ALA A 170 -31.19 -11.51 18.65
CA ALA A 170 -29.85 -11.96 18.97
C ALA A 170 -28.93 -12.04 17.75
N GLY A 171 -29.47 -12.19 16.53
CA GLY A 171 -28.67 -12.18 15.30
C GLY A 171 -28.32 -10.79 14.76
N THR A 172 -28.84 -9.72 15.36
CA THR A 172 -28.65 -8.35 14.84
C THR A 172 -27.31 -7.75 15.33
N ILE A 173 -26.39 -7.46 14.41
CA ILE A 173 -25.05 -6.93 14.73
C ILE A 173 -24.99 -5.41 14.86
N SER A 174 -25.92 -4.70 14.22
CA SER A 174 -25.98 -3.25 14.23
C SER A 174 -26.89 -2.75 15.35
N ILE A 175 -26.37 -1.87 16.21
CA ILE A 175 -27.11 -1.27 17.33
C ILE A 175 -28.39 -0.56 16.85
N THR A 176 -28.30 0.15 15.72
CA THR A 176 -29.44 0.89 15.15
C THR A 176 -30.53 -0.07 14.66
N GLU A 177 -30.14 -1.15 14.00
CA GLU A 177 -31.07 -2.17 13.50
C GLU A 177 -31.72 -2.94 14.66
N LEU A 178 -30.97 -3.19 15.74
CA LEU A 178 -31.48 -3.90 16.91
C LEU A 178 -32.69 -3.20 17.53
N ILE A 179 -32.63 -1.87 17.69
CA ILE A 179 -33.75 -1.08 18.22
C ILE A 179 -34.94 -1.12 17.26
N LEU A 180 -34.68 -0.98 15.96
CA LEU A 180 -35.71 -0.99 14.93
C LEU A 180 -36.42 -2.35 14.86
N ASN A 181 -35.66 -3.44 14.96
CA ASN A 181 -36.17 -4.81 14.99
C ASN A 181 -37.01 -5.07 16.25
N ALA A 182 -36.58 -4.58 17.42
CA ALA A 182 -37.34 -4.69 18.66
C ALA A 182 -38.71 -3.98 18.59
N VAL A 183 -38.75 -2.77 18.02
CA VAL A 183 -40.01 -2.04 17.82
C VAL A 183 -40.91 -2.74 16.79
N ALA A 184 -40.33 -3.24 15.68
CA ALA A 184 -41.07 -3.97 14.66
C ALA A 184 -41.74 -5.24 15.23
N LEU A 185 -41.04 -5.98 16.08
CA LEU A 185 -41.58 -7.15 16.77
C LEU A 185 -42.80 -6.80 17.64
N SER A 186 -42.75 -5.69 18.37
CA SER A 186 -43.91 -5.20 19.14
C SER A 186 -45.11 -4.89 18.23
N ALA A 187 -44.87 -4.33 17.05
CA ALA A 187 -45.94 -4.05 16.09
C ALA A 187 -46.58 -5.36 15.58
N VAL A 188 -45.79 -6.39 15.30
CA VAL A 188 -46.28 -7.70 14.82
C VAL A 188 -47.25 -8.35 15.80
N LEU A 189 -47.02 -8.21 17.11
CA LEU A 189 -47.95 -8.72 18.13
C LEU A 189 -49.30 -8.01 18.11
N GLN A 190 -49.36 -6.72 17.82
CA GLN A 190 -50.60 -5.94 17.82
C GLN A 190 -51.45 -6.13 16.56
N ILE A 191 -50.89 -6.72 15.51
CA ILE A 191 -51.60 -6.88 14.22
C ILE A 191 -52.89 -7.70 14.38
N ASP A 192 -52.91 -8.73 15.23
CA ASP A 192 -54.11 -9.55 15.40
C ASP A 192 -55.24 -8.78 16.08
N GLU A 193 -54.94 -7.94 17.07
CA GLU A 193 -55.89 -7.05 17.72
C GLU A 193 -56.42 -6.01 16.74
N MET A 194 -55.55 -5.42 15.92
CA MET A 194 -55.96 -4.46 14.88
C MET A 194 -56.85 -5.13 13.83
N VAL A 195 -56.49 -6.32 13.37
CA VAL A 195 -57.28 -7.10 12.40
C VAL A 195 -58.62 -7.50 13.01
N PHE A 196 -58.64 -7.94 14.27
CA PHE A 196 -59.88 -8.25 14.98
C PHE A 196 -60.77 -7.00 15.12
N ALA A 197 -60.22 -5.87 15.53
CA ALA A 197 -60.94 -4.61 15.66
C ALA A 197 -61.54 -4.14 14.33
N ALA A 198 -60.83 -4.35 13.22
CA ALA A 198 -61.25 -3.99 11.88
C ALA A 198 -62.31 -4.94 11.30
N LEU A 199 -62.14 -6.26 11.48
CA LEU A 199 -62.99 -7.27 10.85
C LEU A 199 -64.21 -7.65 11.68
N MET A 200 -64.22 -7.37 12.98
CA MET A 200 -65.32 -7.78 13.86
C MET A 200 -66.58 -6.94 13.63
N PRO A 201 -67.74 -7.55 13.31
CA PRO A 201 -68.99 -6.83 13.10
C PRO A 201 -69.44 -6.05 14.34
N LYS A 202 -69.94 -4.83 14.13
CA LYS A 202 -70.42 -3.92 15.20
C LYS A 202 -71.46 -4.57 16.13
N LYS A 203 -72.33 -5.44 15.60
CA LYS A 203 -73.32 -6.17 16.41
C LYS A 203 -72.68 -7.07 17.47
N ILE A 204 -71.59 -7.76 17.11
CA ILE A 204 -70.87 -8.61 18.05
C ILE A 204 -70.09 -7.75 19.05
N GLN A 205 -69.55 -6.59 18.63
CA GLN A 205 -68.88 -5.65 19.53
C GLN A 205 -69.83 -5.18 20.64
N ILE A 206 -71.07 -4.81 20.30
CA ILE A 206 -72.10 -4.43 21.29
C ILE A 206 -72.41 -5.61 22.22
N CYS A 207 -72.60 -6.82 21.69
CA CYS A 207 -72.84 -8.00 22.52
C CYS A 207 -71.66 -8.34 23.45
N ILE A 208 -70.42 -8.06 23.06
CA ILE A 208 -69.25 -8.26 23.94
C ILE A 208 -69.19 -7.20 25.04
N GLN A 209 -69.58 -5.95 24.75
CA GLN A 209 -69.64 -4.88 25.75
C GLN A 209 -70.68 -5.15 26.84
N ASP A 210 -71.76 -5.86 26.51
CA ASP A 210 -72.84 -6.23 27.44
C ASP A 210 -72.51 -7.48 28.29
N LEU A 211 -71.35 -8.12 28.12
CA LEU A 211 -70.96 -9.31 28.89
C LEU A 211 -70.52 -8.94 30.31
N GLU A 212 -71.09 -9.63 31.31
CA GLU A 212 -70.65 -9.50 32.71
C GLU A 212 -69.25 -10.15 32.88
N ALA A 213 -68.33 -9.43 33.51
CA ALA A 213 -66.98 -9.93 33.77
C ALA A 213 -66.99 -11.17 34.67
N ILE A 214 -66.30 -12.24 34.26
CA ILE A 214 -66.16 -13.47 35.05
C ILE A 214 -65.25 -13.19 36.25
N LYS A 215 -65.78 -13.34 37.47
CA LYS A 215 -65.01 -13.15 38.71
C LYS A 215 -64.23 -14.42 39.03
N VAL A 216 -62.92 -14.37 38.87
CA VAL A 216 -62.00 -15.44 39.27
C VAL A 216 -61.58 -15.22 40.73
N PRO A 217 -61.78 -16.17 41.67
CA PRO A 217 -61.35 -16.01 43.05
C PRO A 217 -59.82 -16.04 43.13
N TYR A 218 -59.21 -14.93 43.56
CA TYR A 218 -57.76 -14.79 43.65
C TYR A 218 -57.25 -15.07 45.07
N SER A 219 -56.41 -16.10 45.24
CA SER A 219 -55.84 -16.50 46.54
C SER A 219 -54.43 -15.91 46.74
N LYS A 220 -54.08 -15.52 47.97
CA LYS A 220 -52.74 -14.98 48.32
C LYS A 220 -51.61 -15.96 48.01
N GLY A 221 -51.76 -17.24 48.34
CA GLY A 221 -50.72 -18.25 48.09
C GLY A 221 -50.45 -18.43 46.59
N ARG A 222 -51.51 -18.37 45.78
CA ARG A 222 -51.41 -18.43 44.33
C ARG A 222 -50.66 -17.24 43.73
N SER A 223 -50.95 -16.04 44.22
CA SER A 223 -50.24 -14.82 43.79
C SER A 223 -48.74 -14.95 44.00
N GLN A 224 -48.31 -15.47 45.15
CA GLN A 224 -46.88 -15.66 45.42
C GLN A 224 -46.24 -16.73 44.54
N THR A 225 -46.92 -17.87 44.32
CA THR A 225 -46.42 -18.90 43.40
C THR A 225 -46.33 -18.38 41.97
N GLU A 226 -47.30 -17.55 41.53
CA GLU A 226 -47.30 -16.92 40.21
C GLU A 226 -46.10 -15.97 40.08
N SER A 227 -45.85 -15.11 41.07
CA SER A 227 -44.70 -14.20 41.06
C SER A 227 -43.36 -14.94 41.04
N ILE A 228 -43.21 -16.01 41.82
CA ILE A 228 -41.97 -16.82 41.84
C ILE A 228 -41.79 -17.54 40.50
N MET A 229 -42.85 -18.14 39.95
CA MET A 229 -42.79 -18.79 38.64
C MET A 229 -42.45 -17.80 37.52
N LEU A 230 -42.99 -16.59 37.56
CA LEU A 230 -42.65 -15.54 36.60
C LEU A 230 -41.20 -15.09 36.74
N LEU A 231 -40.69 -14.93 37.97
CA LEU A 231 -39.30 -14.56 38.20
C LEU A 231 -38.33 -15.65 37.69
N VAL A 232 -38.59 -16.91 38.02
CA VAL A 232 -37.80 -18.04 37.54
C VAL A 232 -37.90 -18.15 36.02
N GLY A 233 -39.11 -18.02 35.47
CA GLY A 233 -39.37 -18.04 34.02
C GLY A 233 -38.60 -16.96 33.27
N ILE A 234 -38.68 -15.70 33.71
CA ILE A 234 -37.91 -14.59 33.12
C ILE A 234 -36.41 -14.86 33.22
N THR A 235 -35.92 -15.32 34.38
CA THR A 235 -34.49 -15.61 34.56
C THR A 235 -34.02 -16.68 33.59
N CYS A 236 -34.76 -17.78 33.43
CA CYS A 236 -34.46 -18.83 32.46
C CYS A 236 -34.55 -18.32 31.01
N LEU A 237 -35.56 -17.52 30.69
CA LEU A 237 -35.75 -16.91 29.37
C LEU A 237 -34.68 -15.87 29.02
N MET A 238 -33.98 -15.30 30.01
CA MET A 238 -32.85 -14.40 29.80
C MET A 238 -31.52 -15.16 29.73
N LEU A 239 -31.34 -16.19 30.57
CA LEU A 239 -30.13 -17.01 30.55
C LEU A 239 -30.00 -17.82 29.26
N TRP A 240 -31.10 -18.33 28.70
CA TRP A 240 -31.09 -19.06 27.43
C TRP A 240 -30.45 -18.25 26.29
N PRO A 241 -30.97 -17.07 25.90
CA PRO A 241 -30.44 -16.32 24.77
C PRO A 241 -29.03 -15.83 25.01
N TRP A 242 -28.69 -15.50 26.26
CA TRP A 242 -27.33 -15.17 26.65
C TRP A 242 -26.36 -16.31 26.33
N MET A 243 -26.64 -17.51 26.81
CA MET A 243 -25.72 -18.66 26.69
C MET A 243 -25.62 -19.20 25.25
N TYR A 244 -26.73 -19.18 24.50
CA TYR A 244 -26.79 -19.85 23.20
C TYR A 244 -26.68 -18.93 21.98
N ASN A 245 -26.93 -17.62 22.14
CA ASN A 245 -26.97 -16.71 20.99
C ASN A 245 -26.05 -15.51 21.19
N VAL A 246 -26.33 -14.67 22.20
CA VAL A 246 -25.63 -13.39 22.40
C VAL A 246 -24.18 -13.59 22.83
N GLY A 247 -23.92 -14.52 23.75
CA GLY A 247 -22.57 -14.87 24.19
C GLY A 247 -21.70 -15.38 23.03
N PRO A 248 -22.11 -16.45 22.33
CA PRO A 248 -21.41 -16.94 21.14
C PRO A 248 -21.20 -15.86 20.07
N LEU A 249 -22.21 -15.02 19.78
CA LEU A 249 -22.07 -13.91 18.85
C LEU A 249 -20.94 -12.96 19.25
N SER A 250 -20.85 -12.58 20.53
CA SER A 250 -19.78 -11.70 21.02
C SER A 250 -18.40 -12.34 20.85
N TRP A 251 -18.28 -13.66 21.05
CA TRP A 251 -17.02 -14.38 20.82
C TRP A 251 -16.66 -14.40 19.34
N ASP A 252 -17.63 -14.72 18.47
CA ASP A 252 -17.43 -14.74 17.03
C ASP A 252 -17.04 -13.35 16.50
N MET A 253 -17.62 -12.26 17.00
CA MET A 253 -17.24 -10.89 16.63
C MET A 253 -15.79 -10.55 16.98
N ILE A 254 -15.32 -10.95 18.17
CA ILE A 254 -13.91 -10.76 18.56
C ILE A 254 -13.01 -11.59 17.66
N GLU A 255 -13.41 -12.83 17.36
CA GLU A 255 -12.63 -13.71 16.49
C GLU A 255 -12.57 -13.18 15.05
N VAL A 256 -13.68 -12.68 14.49
CA VAL A 256 -13.70 -11.99 13.19
C VAL A 256 -12.72 -10.81 13.19
N LYS A 257 -12.76 -9.96 14.22
CA LYS A 257 -11.81 -8.86 14.35
C LYS A 257 -10.36 -9.36 14.43
N ARG A 258 -10.12 -10.45 15.15
CA ARG A 258 -8.80 -11.08 15.28
C ARG A 258 -8.31 -11.64 13.94
N GLN A 259 -9.17 -12.26 13.13
CA GLN A 259 -8.81 -12.73 11.80
C GLN A 259 -8.50 -11.58 10.84
N TYR A 260 -9.27 -10.48 10.91
CA TYR A 260 -9.01 -9.30 10.10
C TYR A 260 -7.75 -8.53 10.51
N CYS A 261 -7.53 -8.34 11.81
CA CYS A 261 -6.58 -7.34 12.33
C CYS A 261 -5.52 -7.89 13.28
N GLY A 262 -5.58 -9.16 13.66
CA GLY A 262 -4.54 -9.77 14.49
C GLY A 262 -3.19 -9.84 13.77
N GLY A 263 -2.12 -9.92 14.57
CA GLY A 263 -0.76 -10.13 14.06
C GLY A 263 -0.18 -8.93 13.31
N THR A 264 0.83 -9.19 12.47
CA THR A 264 1.55 -8.16 11.71
C THR A 264 0.72 -7.67 10.54
N GLN A 265 0.44 -6.37 10.47
CA GLN A 265 -0.36 -5.75 9.40
C GLN A 265 0.52 -5.10 8.32
N ASN A 266 1.73 -4.68 8.67
CA ASN A 266 2.56 -3.81 7.83
C ASN A 266 3.47 -4.62 6.87
N PHE A 267 2.88 -5.45 6.03
CA PHE A 267 3.59 -6.08 4.92
C PHE A 267 2.63 -6.38 3.76
N VAL A 268 3.21 -6.56 2.57
CA VAL A 268 2.52 -7.03 1.37
C VAL A 268 3.33 -8.12 0.70
N VAL A 269 2.67 -8.93 -0.11
CA VAL A 269 3.24 -10.04 -0.86
C VAL A 269 2.85 -9.93 -2.33
N ALA A 270 3.75 -10.37 -3.20
CA ALA A 270 3.52 -10.51 -4.62
C ALA A 270 4.06 -11.86 -5.10
N ASP A 271 3.33 -12.50 -6.01
CA ASP A 271 3.80 -13.72 -6.66
C ASP A 271 4.67 -13.36 -7.87
N ASN A 272 5.93 -13.79 -7.84
CA ASN A 272 6.80 -13.71 -9.01
C ASN A 272 6.63 -14.98 -9.85
N GLN A 273 5.67 -14.94 -10.79
CA GLN A 273 5.32 -16.07 -11.65
C GLN A 273 6.50 -16.63 -12.46
N LEU A 274 7.50 -15.80 -12.78
CA LEU A 274 8.68 -16.25 -13.55
C LEU A 274 9.63 -17.09 -12.71
N GLN A 275 9.72 -16.79 -11.40
CA GLN A 275 10.60 -17.49 -10.47
C GLN A 275 9.87 -18.53 -9.62
N GLY A 276 8.53 -18.48 -9.56
CA GLY A 276 7.71 -19.30 -8.69
C GLY A 276 7.94 -19.02 -7.20
N ILE A 277 8.33 -17.78 -6.85
CA ILE A 277 8.57 -17.37 -5.46
C ILE A 277 7.59 -16.26 -5.06
N THR A 278 7.18 -16.27 -3.80
CA THR A 278 6.45 -15.16 -3.19
C THR A 278 7.44 -14.16 -2.62
N ALA A 279 7.47 -12.95 -3.18
CA ALA A 279 8.27 -11.84 -2.66
C ALA A 279 7.43 -11.06 -1.64
N GLY A 280 8.02 -10.76 -0.48
CA GLY A 280 7.40 -9.92 0.56
C GLY A 280 8.08 -8.57 0.67
N LEU A 281 7.30 -7.53 0.94
CA LEU A 281 7.78 -6.18 1.24
C LEU A 281 7.19 -5.74 2.58
N VAL A 282 8.04 -5.28 3.50
CA VAL A 282 7.59 -4.61 4.74
C VAL A 282 7.08 -3.23 4.36
N THR A 283 5.83 -2.93 4.71
CA THR A 283 5.19 -1.66 4.41
C THR A 283 5.36 -0.67 5.56
N SER A 284 5.13 0.60 5.29
CA SER A 284 5.02 1.62 6.33
C SER A 284 3.84 1.32 7.26
N GLU A 285 3.96 1.72 8.53
CA GLU A 285 2.82 1.68 9.45
C GLU A 285 1.81 2.75 9.04
N TYR A 286 0.52 2.41 9.07
CA TYR A 286 -0.53 3.40 8.88
C TYR A 286 -0.54 4.36 10.07
N ALA A 287 -0.01 5.56 9.87
CA ALA A 287 -0.09 6.64 10.83
C ALA A 287 -1.49 7.27 10.78
N ASP A 288 -2.16 7.42 11.92
CA ASP A 288 -3.39 8.19 12.00
C ASP A 288 -3.13 9.63 11.54
N GLN A 289 -4.17 10.27 10.97
CA GLN A 289 -4.08 11.48 10.15
C GLN A 289 -3.27 12.67 10.72
N SER A 290 -3.03 12.68 12.03
CA SER A 290 -2.29 13.70 12.77
C SER A 290 -0.77 13.61 12.66
N ASP A 291 -0.17 12.46 12.36
CA ASP A 291 1.30 12.28 12.30
C ASP A 291 1.89 12.33 10.87
N HIS A 292 1.06 12.56 9.85
CA HIS A 292 1.42 12.56 8.43
C HIS A 292 2.42 13.65 7.96
N LEU A 293 3.02 14.44 8.85
CA LEU A 293 3.93 15.52 8.46
C LEU A 293 5.39 15.06 8.30
N ASN A 294 5.80 13.94 8.91
CA ASN A 294 7.22 13.59 8.98
C ASN A 294 7.64 12.40 8.08
N GLN A 295 6.72 11.62 7.53
CA GLN A 295 7.02 10.46 6.67
C GLN A 295 6.03 10.35 5.49
N THR A 296 5.88 11.43 4.71
CA THR A 296 5.12 11.35 3.45
C THR A 296 5.98 10.78 2.34
N SER A 297 5.51 9.71 1.69
CA SER A 297 6.09 9.25 0.42
C SER A 297 6.15 10.41 -0.58
N LEU A 298 7.16 10.41 -1.46
CA LEU A 298 7.33 11.44 -2.50
C LEU A 298 6.04 11.65 -3.30
N ILE A 299 5.34 10.56 -3.63
CA ILE A 299 4.08 10.62 -4.39
C ILE A 299 3.00 11.36 -3.60
N ARG A 300 2.79 11.03 -2.32
CA ARG A 300 1.78 11.69 -1.46
C ARG A 300 2.11 13.17 -1.30
N PHE A 301 3.40 13.51 -1.13
CA PHE A 301 3.87 14.89 -1.06
C PHE A 301 3.61 15.66 -2.37
N ALA A 302 3.97 15.06 -3.50
CA ALA A 302 3.77 15.63 -4.84
C ALA A 302 2.29 15.91 -5.12
N VAL A 303 1.42 14.93 -4.86
CA VAL A 303 -0.04 15.06 -5.03
C VAL A 303 -0.59 16.15 -4.10
N ARG A 304 -0.21 16.15 -2.82
CA ARG A 304 -0.67 17.16 -1.84
C ARG A 304 -0.32 18.57 -2.28
N ARG A 305 0.87 18.76 -2.86
CA ARG A 305 1.32 20.08 -3.34
C ARG A 305 0.62 20.52 -4.61
N HIS A 306 0.22 19.58 -5.47
CA HIS A 306 -0.38 19.89 -6.77
C HIS A 306 -1.91 19.92 -6.77
N ILE A 307 -2.60 19.16 -5.91
CA ILE A 307 -4.06 19.00 -5.95
C ILE A 307 -4.84 20.33 -5.83
N TRP A 308 -4.25 21.34 -5.19
CA TRP A 308 -4.84 22.67 -5.03
C TRP A 308 -4.23 23.73 -5.97
N GLN A 309 -3.31 23.35 -6.85
CA GLN A 309 -2.74 24.24 -7.86
C GLN A 309 -3.71 24.40 -9.03
N GLU A 310 -3.68 25.57 -9.67
CA GLU A 310 -4.47 25.80 -10.88
C GLU A 310 -4.03 24.85 -12.02
N PRO A 311 -4.93 24.45 -12.93
CA PRO A 311 -4.66 23.43 -13.95
C PRO A 311 -3.49 23.73 -14.91
N LEU A 312 -3.02 24.97 -14.93
CA LEU A 312 -1.95 25.48 -15.79
C LEU A 312 -0.63 25.71 -15.02
N GLY A 313 -0.59 25.38 -13.73
CA GLY A 313 0.60 25.54 -12.90
C GLY A 313 1.64 24.46 -13.15
N THR A 314 2.91 24.87 -13.30
CA THR A 314 4.04 23.94 -13.35
C THR A 314 4.17 23.20 -12.01
N SER A 315 4.28 21.87 -12.06
CA SER A 315 4.50 21.08 -10.85
C SER A 315 5.99 20.89 -10.60
N ASN A 316 6.41 21.14 -9.37
CA ASN A 316 7.80 20.89 -8.97
C ASN A 316 8.12 19.40 -8.89
N TYR A 317 7.13 18.54 -8.66
CA TYR A 317 7.35 17.14 -8.27
C TYR A 317 6.66 16.14 -9.20
N ILE A 318 5.75 16.59 -10.06
CA ILE A 318 4.98 15.73 -10.95
C ILE A 318 5.35 16.08 -12.39
N ARG A 319 5.87 15.10 -13.12
CA ARG A 319 5.96 15.19 -14.58
C ARG A 319 4.62 14.79 -15.18
N PHE A 320 3.94 15.74 -15.79
CA PHE A 320 2.74 15.45 -16.58
C PHE A 320 3.12 15.01 -17.99
N GLY A 321 2.54 13.89 -18.41
CA GLY A 321 2.67 13.43 -19.80
C GLY A 321 1.79 14.25 -20.73
N LYS A 322 2.25 14.46 -21.97
CA LYS A 322 1.46 15.16 -23.01
C LYS A 322 0.20 14.37 -23.39
N ASP A 323 0.29 13.04 -23.34
CA ASP A 323 -0.79 12.11 -23.60
C ASP A 323 -0.63 10.83 -22.77
N ARG A 324 -1.56 9.88 -22.95
CA ARG A 324 -1.56 8.60 -22.24
C ARG A 324 -0.34 7.74 -22.57
N ALA A 325 0.14 7.75 -23.81
CA ALA A 325 1.29 6.96 -24.22
C ALA A 325 2.58 7.51 -23.59
N ASP A 326 2.74 8.83 -23.55
CA ASP A 326 3.84 9.51 -22.86
C ASP A 326 3.80 9.23 -21.35
N PHE A 327 2.62 9.24 -20.72
CA PHE A 327 2.48 8.86 -19.31
C PHE A 327 2.91 7.41 -19.03
N VAL A 328 2.44 6.45 -19.83
CA VAL A 328 2.83 5.04 -19.67
C VAL A 328 4.32 4.86 -19.90
N SER A 329 4.87 5.48 -20.95
CA SER A 329 6.30 5.46 -21.24
C SER A 329 7.12 6.06 -20.09
N ALA A 330 6.70 7.20 -19.54
CA ALA A 330 7.37 7.86 -18.43
C ALA A 330 7.36 7.04 -17.13
N LYS A 331 6.33 6.21 -16.93
CA LYS A 331 6.21 5.29 -15.78
C LYS A 331 7.16 4.10 -15.89
N GLU A 332 7.42 3.60 -17.10
CA GLU A 332 8.16 2.35 -17.32
C GLU A 332 9.63 2.57 -17.75
N ILE A 333 9.98 3.78 -18.16
CA ILE A 333 11.32 4.11 -18.65
C ILE A 333 12.38 3.94 -17.55
N SER A 334 13.42 3.16 -17.86
CA SER A 334 14.55 2.97 -16.96
C SER A 334 15.46 4.19 -16.95
N MET A 335 16.24 4.36 -15.88
CA MET A 335 17.25 5.42 -15.78
C MET A 335 18.27 5.35 -16.94
N TYR A 336 18.68 4.14 -17.33
CA TYR A 336 19.54 3.92 -18.49
C TYR A 336 18.94 4.51 -19.77
N HIS A 337 17.70 4.12 -20.10
CA HIS A 337 17.04 4.59 -21.31
C HIS A 337 16.85 6.11 -21.28
N ARG A 338 16.55 6.69 -20.11
CA ARG A 338 16.48 8.15 -19.95
C ARG A 338 17.82 8.81 -20.24
N ASN A 339 18.90 8.35 -19.62
CA ASN A 339 20.22 8.96 -19.74
C ASN A 339 20.86 8.78 -21.11
N VAL A 340 20.50 7.72 -21.85
CA VAL A 340 20.92 7.55 -23.25
C VAL A 340 20.34 8.66 -24.13
N HIS A 341 19.09 9.03 -23.91
CA HIS A 341 18.37 10.04 -24.71
C HIS A 341 18.47 11.46 -24.18
N ASP A 342 19.06 11.64 -23.00
CA ASP A 342 19.33 12.97 -22.46
C ASP A 342 20.49 13.62 -23.24
N SER A 343 20.19 14.74 -23.87
CA SER A 343 21.13 15.47 -24.73
C SER A 343 21.98 16.47 -23.96
N LEU A 344 21.76 16.65 -22.65
CA LEU A 344 22.43 17.68 -21.87
C LEU A 344 23.45 17.09 -20.89
N CYS A 345 24.60 17.76 -20.80
CA CYS A 345 25.57 17.56 -19.73
C CYS A 345 25.73 18.86 -18.92
N ILE A 346 24.67 19.21 -18.21
CA ILE A 346 24.60 20.42 -17.38
C ILE A 346 23.87 20.07 -16.09
N ASP A 347 24.21 20.76 -15.00
CA ASP A 347 23.49 20.64 -13.76
C ASP A 347 22.12 21.33 -13.88
N PHE A 348 21.06 20.67 -13.43
CA PHE A 348 19.70 21.14 -13.69
C PHE A 348 19.36 22.38 -12.86
N ASP A 349 20.02 22.62 -11.72
CA ASP A 349 19.90 23.89 -11.00
C ASP A 349 20.34 25.07 -11.85
N GLU A 350 21.35 24.94 -12.73
CA GLU A 350 21.71 25.97 -13.72
C GLU A 350 20.56 26.25 -14.72
N ILE A 351 19.74 25.24 -15.04
CA ILE A 351 18.58 25.38 -15.93
C ILE A 351 17.46 26.16 -15.25
N PHE A 352 17.15 25.89 -13.97
CA PHE A 352 16.06 26.59 -13.27
C PHE A 352 16.47 27.94 -12.69
N LEU A 353 17.72 28.08 -12.23
CA LEU A 353 18.26 29.36 -11.76
C LEU A 353 18.68 30.26 -12.92
N GLY A 354 18.90 29.70 -14.11
CA GLY A 354 19.23 30.44 -15.33
C GLY A 354 18.03 30.86 -16.18
N ASN A 355 18.32 31.56 -17.27
CA ASN A 355 17.32 32.01 -18.27
C ASN A 355 16.97 30.90 -19.28
N ALA A 356 16.69 29.67 -18.83
CA ALA A 356 16.25 28.60 -19.72
C ALA A 356 14.81 28.81 -20.21
N THR A 357 14.43 28.14 -21.29
CA THR A 357 13.05 28.18 -21.79
C THR A 357 12.10 27.47 -20.82
N HIS A 358 10.86 27.95 -20.75
CA HIS A 358 9.83 27.40 -19.88
C HIS A 358 9.63 25.89 -20.08
N GLU A 359 9.67 25.41 -21.33
CA GLU A 359 9.53 23.99 -21.67
C GLU A 359 10.65 23.12 -21.06
N LEU A 360 11.88 23.62 -21.08
CA LEU A 360 13.03 22.92 -20.51
C LEU A 360 12.92 22.85 -18.98
N GLN A 361 12.48 23.95 -18.38
CA GLN A 361 12.23 24.02 -16.95
C GLN A 361 11.10 23.05 -16.55
N GLU A 362 9.96 23.03 -17.24
CA GLU A 362 8.87 22.08 -16.95
C GLU A 362 9.31 20.63 -17.03
N PHE A 363 10.17 20.29 -17.99
CA PHE A 363 10.61 18.91 -18.19
C PHE A 363 11.54 18.41 -17.08
N TYR A 364 12.55 19.21 -16.70
CA TYR A 364 13.58 18.77 -15.76
C TYR A 364 13.22 19.00 -14.29
N ARG A 365 12.32 19.94 -14.00
CA ARG A 365 12.00 20.37 -12.64
C ARG A 365 11.52 19.22 -11.73
N PRO A 366 10.63 18.32 -12.18
CA PRO A 366 10.23 17.15 -11.41
C PRO A 366 11.40 16.27 -10.95
N TYR A 367 12.42 16.08 -11.79
CA TYR A 367 13.58 15.25 -11.42
C TYR A 367 14.41 15.91 -10.34
N PHE A 368 14.67 17.21 -10.49
CA PHE A 368 15.52 17.95 -9.56
C PHE A 368 14.93 18.02 -8.15
N TYR A 369 13.67 18.45 -8.03
CA TYR A 369 13.01 18.54 -6.73
C TYR A 369 12.75 17.15 -6.12
N SER A 370 12.50 16.12 -6.93
CA SER A 370 12.41 14.74 -6.43
C SER A 370 13.76 14.25 -5.88
N ALA A 371 14.87 14.55 -6.57
CA ALA A 371 16.22 14.23 -6.10
C ALA A 371 16.51 14.93 -4.77
N SER A 372 16.25 16.24 -4.69
CA SER A 372 16.40 17.04 -3.48
C SER A 372 15.59 16.47 -2.32
N PHE A 373 14.31 16.14 -2.55
CA PHE A 373 13.43 15.60 -1.52
C PHE A 373 13.89 14.22 -1.03
N GLU A 374 14.19 13.29 -1.92
CA GLU A 374 14.68 11.95 -1.55
C GLU A 374 16.04 12.00 -0.85
N ALA A 375 16.87 12.98 -1.19
CA ALA A 375 18.14 13.24 -0.55
C ALA A 375 18.03 14.02 0.78
N GLY A 376 16.82 14.40 1.21
CA GLY A 376 16.58 15.09 2.48
C GLY A 376 16.91 16.59 2.47
N PHE A 377 17.01 17.22 1.29
CA PHE A 377 17.26 18.65 1.15
C PHE A 377 15.98 19.46 0.97
N PRO A 378 15.94 20.72 1.46
CA PRO A 378 14.79 21.61 1.29
C PRO A 378 14.56 22.02 -0.17
N ASP A 379 13.38 22.56 -0.46
CA ASP A 379 13.07 23.18 -1.76
C ASP A 379 14.11 24.26 -2.09
N GLY A 380 14.78 24.13 -3.25
CA GLY A 380 15.75 25.12 -3.72
C GLY A 380 17.20 24.83 -3.34
N ALA A 381 17.49 23.63 -2.86
CA ALA A 381 18.87 23.15 -2.75
C ALA A 381 19.58 23.20 -4.10
N SER A 382 20.91 23.32 -4.08
CA SER A 382 21.76 23.31 -5.28
C SER A 382 22.47 21.98 -5.49
N CYS A 383 22.96 21.74 -6.70
CA CYS A 383 23.81 20.58 -6.99
C CYS A 383 25.06 20.56 -6.12
N ALA A 384 25.63 21.74 -5.81
CA ALA A 384 26.77 21.86 -4.90
C ALA A 384 26.48 21.32 -3.49
N GLU A 385 25.27 21.54 -2.96
CA GLU A 385 24.87 21.01 -1.64
C GLU A 385 24.68 19.49 -1.67
N MET A 386 24.19 18.95 -2.79
CA MET A 386 24.01 17.51 -3.01
C MET A 386 25.29 16.78 -3.43
N ALA A 387 26.42 17.48 -3.66
CA ALA A 387 27.63 16.92 -4.25
C ALA A 387 28.21 15.71 -3.49
N HIS A 388 28.10 15.68 -2.16
CA HIS A 388 28.58 14.56 -1.35
C HIS A 388 27.81 13.26 -1.58
N LEU A 389 26.60 13.33 -2.14
CA LEU A 389 25.82 12.14 -2.50
C LEU A 389 26.24 11.56 -3.86
N CYS A 390 27.04 12.26 -4.66
CA CYS A 390 27.42 11.82 -6.01
C CYS A 390 28.12 10.45 -6.04
N SER A 391 28.77 10.07 -4.94
CA SER A 391 29.45 8.76 -4.77
C SER A 391 28.72 7.84 -3.78
N SER A 392 27.58 8.27 -3.24
CA SER A 392 26.76 7.47 -2.31
C SER A 392 26.10 6.29 -3.04
N LEU A 393 25.91 5.21 -2.27
CA LEU A 393 25.25 3.97 -2.68
C LEU A 393 23.73 4.03 -2.54
N GLU A 394 23.20 5.09 -1.92
CA GLU A 394 21.77 5.25 -1.72
C GLU A 394 21.00 5.38 -3.05
N PRO A 395 19.75 4.90 -3.13
CA PRO A 395 18.94 5.02 -4.34
C PRO A 395 18.78 6.47 -4.83
N SER A 396 18.67 7.42 -3.91
CA SER A 396 18.57 8.87 -4.17
C SER A 396 19.79 9.42 -4.93
N ALA A 397 20.99 8.90 -4.65
CA ALA A 397 22.24 9.31 -5.29
C ALA A 397 22.26 9.09 -6.81
N ARG A 398 21.53 8.07 -7.29
CA ARG A 398 21.38 7.82 -8.73
C ARG A 398 20.66 8.97 -9.41
N LEU A 399 19.58 9.46 -8.80
CA LEU A 399 18.84 10.60 -9.33
C LEU A 399 19.64 11.89 -9.19
N VAL A 400 20.40 12.06 -8.10
CA VAL A 400 21.35 13.18 -7.94
C VAL A 400 22.36 13.22 -9.09
N ARG A 401 22.98 12.10 -9.47
CA ARG A 401 23.90 12.05 -10.62
C ARG A 401 23.23 12.38 -11.96
N HIS A 402 21.94 12.10 -12.10
CA HIS A 402 21.15 12.49 -13.27
C HIS A 402 20.89 13.98 -13.33
N VAL A 403 20.52 14.59 -12.21
CA VAL A 403 20.17 16.01 -12.17
C VAL A 403 21.38 16.93 -11.98
N CYS A 404 22.49 16.41 -11.48
CA CYS A 404 23.74 17.13 -11.20
C CYS A 404 24.96 16.44 -11.84
N PRO A 405 24.92 16.12 -13.15
CA PRO A 405 25.96 15.29 -13.75
C PRO A 405 27.32 16.00 -13.81
N ARG A 406 27.39 17.33 -13.89
CA ARG A 406 28.65 18.07 -13.89
C ARG A 406 29.23 18.17 -12.49
N THR A 407 28.45 18.56 -11.49
CA THR A 407 28.86 18.56 -10.09
C THR A 407 29.32 17.17 -9.65
N CYS A 408 28.64 16.12 -10.11
CA CYS A 408 29.04 14.74 -9.86
C CYS A 408 30.22 14.26 -10.72
N GLY A 409 30.80 15.10 -11.58
CA GLY A 409 32.00 14.76 -12.35
C GLY A 409 31.78 13.78 -13.50
N CYS A 410 30.55 13.54 -13.97
CA CYS A 410 30.26 12.60 -15.07
C CYS A 410 31.00 12.95 -16.38
N HIS A 411 31.32 14.23 -16.58
CA HIS A 411 32.03 14.76 -17.75
C HIS A 411 33.55 14.79 -17.57
N LEU A 412 34.06 14.60 -16.35
CA LEU A 412 35.49 14.69 -16.06
C LEU A 412 36.15 13.34 -16.33
N GLN A 413 37.28 13.36 -17.04
CA GLN A 413 38.04 12.14 -17.32
C GLN A 413 38.52 11.47 -16.02
N HIS A 414 39.01 12.27 -15.08
CA HIS A 414 39.67 11.76 -13.89
C HIS A 414 38.77 11.75 -12.65
N ALA A 415 37.46 11.96 -12.79
CA ALA A 415 36.54 11.77 -11.68
C ALA A 415 36.47 10.29 -11.28
N ASN A 416 36.11 10.03 -10.03
CA ASN A 416 35.91 8.68 -9.53
C ASN A 416 34.94 7.91 -10.44
N PRO A 417 35.38 6.78 -11.05
CA PRO A 417 34.59 6.06 -12.02
C PRO A 417 33.44 5.27 -11.39
N MET A 418 33.39 5.17 -10.05
CA MET A 418 32.35 4.45 -9.32
C MET A 418 30.97 5.06 -9.57
N LEU A 419 30.02 4.23 -10.01
CA LEU A 419 28.63 4.61 -10.33
C LEU A 419 28.49 5.74 -11.37
N LYS A 420 29.57 6.12 -12.08
CA LYS A 420 29.50 7.05 -13.22
C LYS A 420 29.20 6.29 -14.49
N LEU A 421 28.01 5.70 -14.52
CA LEU A 421 27.50 4.87 -15.62
C LEU A 421 26.21 5.48 -16.16
N VAL A 422 25.90 5.18 -17.43
CA VAL A 422 24.64 5.62 -18.04
C VAL A 422 23.43 5.09 -17.27
N GLY A 423 23.48 3.84 -16.79
CA GLY A 423 22.42 3.28 -15.96
C GLY A 423 22.33 3.83 -14.53
N GLU A 424 23.36 4.53 -14.07
CA GLU A 424 23.49 5.00 -12.68
C GLU A 424 23.41 6.52 -12.52
N GLY A 425 22.99 7.23 -13.55
CA GLY A 425 22.64 8.65 -13.48
C GLY A 425 23.34 9.52 -14.51
N CYS A 426 24.55 9.19 -14.97
CA CYS A 426 25.28 10.05 -15.91
C CYS A 426 24.69 10.01 -17.33
N SER A 427 24.40 11.16 -17.95
CA SER A 427 23.89 11.21 -19.34
C SER A 427 24.93 10.80 -20.38
N SER A 428 24.48 10.26 -21.52
CA SER A 428 25.35 9.92 -22.65
C SER A 428 26.07 11.15 -23.24
N ALA A 429 25.45 12.32 -23.14
CA ALA A 429 26.08 13.61 -23.47
C ALA A 429 27.33 13.86 -22.63
N CYS A 430 27.28 13.62 -21.30
CA CYS A 430 28.46 13.77 -20.45
C CYS A 430 29.57 12.78 -20.78
N PHE A 431 29.22 11.55 -21.14
CA PHE A 431 30.20 10.59 -21.65
C PHE A 431 30.88 11.10 -22.92
N THR A 432 30.11 11.67 -23.84
CA THR A 432 30.64 12.21 -25.09
C THR A 432 31.59 13.40 -24.83
N GLU A 433 31.25 14.30 -23.90
CA GLU A 433 32.14 15.37 -23.46
C GLU A 433 33.42 14.81 -22.83
N ARG A 434 33.29 13.84 -21.93
CA ARG A 434 34.42 13.18 -21.27
C ARG A 434 35.35 12.51 -22.28
N ASP A 435 34.81 11.71 -23.20
CA ASP A 435 35.57 11.01 -24.23
C ASP A 435 36.23 11.99 -25.21
N THR A 436 35.63 13.18 -25.39
CA THR A 436 36.24 14.27 -26.15
C THR A 436 37.41 14.89 -25.38
N ALA A 437 37.27 15.13 -24.08
CA ALA A 437 38.35 15.61 -23.22
C ALA A 437 39.53 14.62 -23.20
N MET A 438 39.23 13.31 -23.14
CA MET A 438 40.25 12.24 -23.20
C MET A 438 41.09 12.24 -24.48
N ARG A 439 40.65 12.89 -25.58
CA ARG A 439 41.46 13.00 -26.80
C ARG A 439 42.72 13.82 -26.60
N PHE A 440 42.73 14.72 -25.62
CA PHE A 440 43.78 15.71 -25.43
C PHE A 440 44.68 15.41 -24.23
N THR A 441 44.42 14.33 -23.49
CA THR A 441 45.19 13.95 -22.31
C THR A 441 46.34 13.02 -22.71
N ALA A 442 47.52 13.17 -22.13
CA ALA A 442 48.65 12.28 -22.42
C ALA A 442 48.26 10.80 -22.20
N CYS A 443 48.73 9.91 -23.07
CA CYS A 443 48.54 8.46 -22.91
C CYS A 443 49.53 7.89 -21.88
N GLU A 444 49.42 8.37 -20.65
CA GLU A 444 50.29 8.03 -19.53
C GLU A 444 49.43 7.63 -18.34
N ASP A 445 49.92 6.66 -17.56
CA ASP A 445 49.28 6.29 -16.30
C ASP A 445 49.39 7.46 -15.32
N VAL A 446 48.29 7.74 -14.60
CA VAL A 446 48.27 8.81 -13.60
C VAL A 446 49.30 8.51 -12.49
N ASP A 447 50.18 9.47 -12.23
CA ASP A 447 51.02 9.44 -11.03
C ASP A 447 50.24 9.98 -9.82
N PHE A 448 49.76 9.04 -9.00
CA PHE A 448 49.02 9.32 -7.78
C PHE A 448 49.89 9.93 -6.66
N GLU A 449 51.23 9.89 -6.77
CA GLU A 449 52.11 10.58 -5.82
C GLU A 449 52.19 12.08 -6.11
N GLU A 450 52.20 12.45 -7.38
CA GLU A 450 52.23 13.83 -7.83
C GLU A 450 50.86 14.53 -7.74
N SER A 451 49.76 13.76 -7.73
CA SER A 451 48.38 14.26 -7.73
C SER A 451 47.57 13.81 -6.51
N PRO A 452 47.70 14.48 -5.33
CA PRO A 452 47.02 14.08 -4.10
C PRO A 452 45.49 13.95 -4.21
N HIS A 453 44.83 14.86 -4.96
CA HIS A 453 43.39 14.80 -5.19
C HIS A 453 42.98 13.54 -5.97
N LEU A 454 43.74 13.15 -6.99
CA LEU A 454 43.45 11.94 -7.76
C LEU A 454 43.72 10.67 -6.94
N ARG A 455 44.70 10.73 -6.01
CA ARG A 455 44.94 9.65 -5.05
C ARG A 455 43.74 9.45 -4.11
N GLU A 456 43.16 10.53 -3.61
CA GLU A 456 41.96 10.45 -2.77
C GLU A 456 40.80 9.77 -3.54
N GLU A 457 40.52 10.21 -4.77
CA GLU A 457 39.45 9.61 -5.59
C GLU A 457 39.73 8.13 -5.95
N TRP A 458 41.00 7.79 -6.18
CA TRP A 458 41.44 6.40 -6.39
C TRP A 458 41.19 5.54 -5.14
N GLU A 459 41.53 6.05 -3.96
CA GLU A 459 41.29 5.35 -2.70
C GLU A 459 39.80 5.17 -2.43
N VAL A 460 38.99 6.23 -2.63
CA VAL A 460 37.53 6.20 -2.49
C VAL A 460 36.89 5.18 -3.45
N PHE A 461 37.37 5.09 -4.69
CA PHE A 461 36.92 4.07 -5.64
C PHE A 461 37.07 2.66 -5.07
N TRP A 462 38.26 2.32 -4.58
CA TRP A 462 38.54 0.99 -4.04
C TRP A 462 37.91 0.73 -2.67
N ASP A 463 37.74 1.76 -1.83
CA ASP A 463 36.97 1.68 -0.58
C ASP A 463 35.49 1.40 -0.83
N SER A 464 34.93 2.00 -1.87
CA SER A 464 33.52 1.85 -2.23
C SER A 464 33.22 0.54 -2.95
N TYR A 465 34.21 -0.10 -3.57
CA TYR A 465 34.01 -1.30 -4.40
C TYR A 465 33.40 -2.46 -3.60
N ARG A 466 33.99 -2.83 -2.46
CA ARG A 466 33.49 -3.95 -1.62
C ARG A 466 32.04 -3.74 -1.17
N PRO A 467 31.69 -2.64 -0.45
CA PRO A 467 30.33 -2.46 0.06
C PRO A 467 29.31 -2.37 -1.08
N LEU A 468 29.66 -1.74 -2.21
CA LEU A 468 28.77 -1.67 -3.38
C LEU A 468 28.46 -3.06 -3.94
N VAL A 469 29.47 -3.89 -4.13
CA VAL A 469 29.30 -5.22 -4.73
C VAL A 469 28.55 -6.16 -3.78
N GLU A 470 28.86 -6.13 -2.48
CA GLU A 470 28.14 -6.91 -1.47
C GLU A 470 26.66 -6.52 -1.43
N GLN A 471 26.36 -5.21 -1.45
CA GLN A 471 24.99 -4.70 -1.43
C GLN A 471 24.21 -5.02 -2.71
N ARG A 472 24.82 -4.87 -3.89
CA ARG A 472 24.12 -5.02 -5.19
C ARG A 472 23.99 -6.46 -5.66
N VAL A 473 25.00 -7.29 -5.42
CA VAL A 473 25.02 -8.69 -5.90
C VAL A 473 24.57 -9.65 -4.80
N GLY A 474 24.56 -9.22 -3.52
CA GLY A 474 24.24 -10.09 -2.39
C GLY A 474 25.29 -11.18 -2.15
N VAL A 475 26.51 -11.00 -2.67
CA VAL A 475 27.61 -11.95 -2.51
C VAL A 475 28.46 -11.52 -1.33
N ASN A 476 28.78 -12.45 -0.43
CA ASN A 476 29.73 -12.21 0.65
C ASN A 476 31.17 -12.27 0.09
N LEU A 477 31.84 -11.12 -0.01
CA LEU A 477 33.22 -11.03 -0.52
C LEU A 477 34.26 -11.58 0.48
N SER A 478 33.83 -12.01 1.66
CA SER A 478 34.66 -12.75 2.64
C SER A 478 34.68 -14.26 2.40
N SER A 479 34.09 -14.75 1.31
CA SER A 479 34.14 -16.17 0.95
C SER A 479 35.58 -16.64 0.67
N PRO A 480 35.93 -17.91 0.94
CA PRO A 480 37.28 -18.43 0.71
C PRO A 480 37.78 -18.28 -0.73
N SER A 481 36.88 -18.27 -1.72
CA SER A 481 37.22 -18.05 -3.13
C SER A 481 37.67 -16.62 -3.44
N LEU A 482 37.37 -15.65 -2.56
CA LEU A 482 37.69 -14.23 -2.71
C LEU A 482 38.55 -13.70 -1.56
N SER A 483 39.18 -14.58 -0.79
CA SER A 483 40.01 -14.18 0.36
C SER A 483 41.23 -13.34 -0.01
N PHE A 484 41.66 -13.37 -1.27
CA PHE A 484 42.75 -12.54 -1.80
C PHE A 484 42.32 -11.09 -2.09
N LEU A 485 41.02 -10.83 -2.22
CA LEU A 485 40.50 -9.53 -2.64
C LEU A 485 40.88 -8.37 -1.68
N PRO A 486 40.78 -8.48 -0.35
CA PRO A 486 41.24 -7.41 0.53
C PRO A 486 42.72 -7.04 0.32
N ASP A 487 43.59 -8.04 0.19
CA ASP A 487 45.02 -7.83 -0.01
C ASP A 487 45.29 -7.19 -1.39
N PHE A 488 44.57 -7.63 -2.42
CA PHE A 488 44.62 -7.01 -3.75
C PHE A 488 44.18 -5.54 -3.71
N LEU A 489 43.03 -5.23 -3.11
CA LEU A 489 42.53 -3.86 -2.99
C LEU A 489 43.52 -2.96 -2.23
N ALA A 490 44.07 -3.45 -1.12
CA ALA A 490 45.10 -2.72 -0.37
C ALA A 490 46.37 -2.50 -1.18
N HIS A 491 46.78 -3.49 -1.97
CA HIS A 491 47.95 -3.39 -2.84
C HIS A 491 47.74 -2.37 -3.97
N VAL A 492 46.59 -2.42 -4.66
CA VAL A 492 46.28 -1.53 -5.80
C VAL A 492 46.10 -0.08 -5.34
N LYS A 493 45.51 0.16 -4.17
CA LYS A 493 45.48 1.49 -3.56
C LYS A 493 46.88 2.06 -3.34
N LYS A 494 47.79 1.23 -2.82
CA LYS A 494 49.16 1.65 -2.50
C LYS A 494 50.00 1.91 -3.75
N VAL A 495 49.93 1.02 -4.73
CA VAL A 495 50.83 1.02 -5.90
C VAL A 495 50.25 1.83 -7.07
N GLY A 496 48.94 2.06 -7.12
CA GLY A 496 48.28 2.77 -8.21
C GLY A 496 48.08 1.89 -9.45
N CYS A 497 48.21 2.49 -10.63
CA CYS A 497 47.95 1.84 -11.92
C CYS A 497 48.67 0.49 -12.11
N PRO A 498 49.97 0.33 -11.79
CA PRO A 498 50.67 -0.95 -11.98
C PRO A 498 50.03 -2.13 -11.22
N GLY A 499 49.31 -1.86 -10.13
CA GLY A 499 48.57 -2.88 -9.40
C GLY A 499 47.49 -3.59 -10.23
N LEU A 500 46.90 -2.90 -11.22
CA LEU A 500 45.91 -3.49 -12.13
C LEU A 500 46.49 -4.61 -13.02
N GLY A 501 47.80 -4.62 -13.23
CA GLY A 501 48.48 -5.66 -14.01
C GLY A 501 48.53 -7.03 -13.31
N ILE A 502 48.32 -7.08 -11.98
CA ILE A 502 48.38 -8.33 -11.20
C ILE A 502 47.10 -9.15 -11.38
N VAL A 503 45.96 -8.49 -11.26
CA VAL A 503 44.64 -9.09 -11.46
C VAL A 503 43.90 -8.22 -12.46
N THR A 504 43.89 -8.64 -13.72
CA THR A 504 43.36 -7.84 -14.84
C THR A 504 41.84 -7.86 -14.93
N MET A 505 41.19 -8.81 -14.27
CA MET A 505 39.74 -9.05 -14.31
C MET A 505 39.13 -8.82 -12.93
N ASP A 506 37.98 -8.15 -12.89
CA ASP A 506 37.14 -8.08 -11.70
C ASP A 506 36.67 -9.50 -11.34
N PRO A 507 36.96 -10.00 -10.13
CA PRO A 507 36.65 -11.37 -9.75
C PRO A 507 35.15 -11.65 -9.58
N VAL A 508 34.33 -10.61 -9.49
CA VAL A 508 32.88 -10.68 -9.31
C VAL A 508 32.17 -10.52 -10.65
N THR A 509 32.44 -9.45 -11.39
CA THR A 509 31.77 -9.20 -12.68
C THR A 509 32.40 -9.95 -13.84
N ARG A 510 33.64 -10.42 -13.68
CA ARG A 510 34.47 -10.96 -14.76
C ARG A 510 34.65 -9.98 -15.92
N SER A 511 34.54 -8.68 -15.67
CA SER A 511 34.90 -7.64 -16.62
C SER A 511 36.35 -7.23 -16.40
N PRO A 512 37.15 -6.96 -17.45
CA PRO A 512 38.45 -6.35 -17.27
C PRO A 512 38.33 -5.02 -16.52
N TRP A 513 39.19 -4.77 -15.53
CA TRP A 513 39.18 -3.49 -14.80
C TRP A 513 39.34 -2.30 -15.75
N CYS A 514 40.20 -2.48 -16.75
CA CYS A 514 40.49 -1.50 -17.78
C CYS A 514 39.28 -1.12 -18.63
N SER A 515 38.42 -2.07 -18.99
CA SER A 515 37.21 -1.80 -19.79
C SER A 515 36.03 -1.33 -18.95
N GLY A 516 36.14 -1.36 -17.62
CA GLY A 516 35.04 -1.03 -16.72
C GLY A 516 34.02 -2.16 -16.59
N SER A 517 33.01 -1.91 -15.78
CA SER A 517 31.84 -2.76 -15.62
C SER A 517 30.59 -1.95 -15.94
N SER A 518 29.71 -2.47 -16.80
CA SER A 518 28.43 -1.83 -17.12
C SER A 518 27.47 -1.74 -15.92
N LEU A 519 27.80 -2.40 -14.81
CA LEU A 519 26.99 -2.41 -13.58
C LEU A 519 27.53 -1.50 -12.48
N PHE A 520 28.86 -1.36 -12.34
CA PHE A 520 29.46 -0.73 -11.16
C PHE A 520 30.32 0.50 -11.43
N TYR A 521 31.17 0.47 -12.46
CA TYR A 521 32.16 1.52 -12.65
C TYR A 521 32.57 1.73 -14.10
N ALA A 522 32.89 2.98 -14.45
CA ALA A 522 33.43 3.34 -15.75
C ALA A 522 34.84 2.77 -16.00
N PRO A 523 35.32 2.71 -17.25
CA PRO A 523 36.65 2.16 -17.58
C PRO A 523 37.80 2.80 -16.79
N LEU A 524 38.64 1.99 -16.14
CA LEU A 524 39.84 2.48 -15.44
C LEU A 524 40.98 2.85 -16.39
N ALA A 525 40.87 2.51 -17.67
CA ALA A 525 41.85 2.92 -18.69
C ALA A 525 41.93 4.44 -18.88
N ALA A 526 40.95 5.20 -18.41
CA ALA A 526 41.03 6.66 -18.37
C ALA A 526 42.07 7.19 -17.36
N TRP A 527 42.35 6.40 -16.31
CA TRP A 527 43.37 6.65 -15.29
C TRP A 527 44.68 5.92 -15.60
N CYS A 528 44.59 4.70 -16.14
CA CYS A 528 45.73 3.80 -16.32
C CYS A 528 45.87 3.29 -17.77
N PRO A 529 45.93 4.18 -18.79
CA PRO A 529 45.93 3.76 -20.18
C PRO A 529 47.13 2.86 -20.56
N GLN A 530 48.31 3.08 -19.98
CA GLN A 530 49.50 2.29 -20.29
C GLN A 530 49.43 0.90 -19.66
N THR A 531 49.12 0.82 -18.37
CA THR A 531 48.90 -0.49 -17.71
C THR A 531 47.77 -1.27 -18.39
N CYS A 532 46.76 -0.57 -18.89
CA CYS A 532 45.68 -1.18 -19.64
C CYS A 532 46.01 -1.52 -21.10
N GLY A 533 47.23 -1.26 -21.56
CA GLY A 533 47.72 -1.66 -22.89
C GLY A 533 47.23 -0.78 -24.04
N CYS A 534 46.61 0.37 -23.76
CA CYS A 534 46.07 1.27 -24.78
C CYS A 534 47.13 1.77 -25.77
N HIS A 535 48.38 1.92 -25.33
CA HIS A 535 49.51 2.35 -26.15
C HIS A 535 50.05 1.27 -27.11
N THR A 536 49.83 -0.02 -26.81
CA THR A 536 50.37 -1.13 -27.62
C THR A 536 49.40 -1.67 -28.66
N SER A 537 48.11 -1.34 -28.54
CA SER A 537 47.08 -1.93 -29.40
C SER A 537 47.10 -1.30 -30.79
N ALA A 538 47.21 -2.12 -31.84
CA ALA A 538 47.13 -1.66 -33.23
C ALA A 538 45.76 -1.03 -33.56
N THR A 539 44.71 -1.51 -32.88
CA THR A 539 43.34 -0.98 -32.94
C THR A 539 42.93 -0.51 -31.55
N LEU A 540 42.70 0.79 -31.40
CA LEU A 540 42.28 1.36 -30.13
C LEU A 540 40.88 0.84 -29.76
N THR A 541 40.76 0.25 -28.58
CA THR A 541 39.46 -0.18 -28.04
C THR A 541 38.64 1.02 -27.59
N GLU A 542 37.30 0.91 -27.64
CA GLU A 542 36.38 2.01 -27.32
C GLU A 542 36.58 2.62 -25.92
N TRP A 543 37.09 1.83 -24.97
CA TRP A 543 37.32 2.24 -23.59
C TRP A 543 38.71 2.86 -23.33
N CYS A 544 39.60 2.87 -24.33
CA CYS A 544 40.89 3.54 -24.22
C CYS A 544 40.77 5.01 -24.58
N PRO A 545 41.49 5.91 -23.87
CA PRO A 545 41.61 7.30 -24.28
C PRO A 545 42.10 7.39 -25.73
N ARG A 546 41.45 8.21 -26.54
CA ARG A 546 41.81 8.37 -27.95
C ARG A 546 43.21 8.94 -28.17
N SER A 547 43.75 9.64 -27.18
CA SER A 547 45.16 10.07 -27.19
C SER A 547 46.15 8.90 -27.28
N CYS A 548 45.75 7.70 -26.86
CA CYS A 548 46.57 6.49 -26.94
C CYS A 548 46.64 5.86 -28.32
N GLU A 549 45.83 6.30 -29.29
CA GLU A 549 45.94 5.83 -30.67
C GLU A 549 47.31 6.18 -31.30
N GLY A 550 48.07 7.03 -30.61
CA GLY A 550 49.25 7.69 -31.10
C GLY A 550 48.87 8.92 -31.91
N CYS A 551 49.81 9.84 -32.06
CA CYS A 551 49.65 10.94 -32.98
C CYS A 551 49.60 10.35 -34.41
N LYS A 552 48.41 10.31 -35.01
CA LYS A 552 48.19 9.83 -36.37
C LYS A 552 47.44 10.88 -37.15
N ASP A 553 47.77 10.96 -38.43
CA ASP A 553 47.02 11.77 -39.37
C ASP A 553 45.65 11.15 -39.63
N THR A 554 44.63 11.99 -39.78
CA THR A 554 43.29 11.52 -40.17
C THR A 554 43.36 10.89 -41.55
N ALA A 555 42.74 9.72 -41.70
CA ALA A 555 42.56 9.10 -43.01
C ALA A 555 41.48 9.80 -43.85
N ILE A 556 40.64 10.64 -43.23
CA ILE A 556 39.47 11.27 -43.86
C ILE A 556 39.62 12.79 -43.81
N PHE A 557 39.75 13.39 -45.00
CA PHE A 557 39.81 14.83 -45.17
C PHE A 557 38.44 15.43 -45.52
N PRO A 558 38.10 16.60 -44.95
CA PRO A 558 36.97 17.39 -45.42
C PRO A 558 37.09 17.69 -46.92
N THR A 559 36.04 17.43 -47.69
CA THR A 559 36.00 17.67 -49.14
C THR A 559 36.20 19.14 -49.54
N ASN A 560 36.11 20.05 -48.57
CA ASN A 560 36.19 21.48 -48.78
C ASN A 560 37.64 22.01 -48.68
N LEU A 561 38.60 21.16 -48.34
CA LEU A 561 40.02 21.52 -48.30
C LEU A 561 40.68 21.18 -49.65
N PRO A 562 41.61 22.01 -50.15
CA PRO A 562 42.32 21.77 -51.41
C PRO A 562 43.39 20.66 -51.31
N VAL A 563 43.28 19.77 -50.31
CA VAL A 563 44.24 18.70 -50.02
C VAL A 563 43.53 17.39 -49.77
N SER A 564 44.08 16.31 -50.32
CA SER A 564 43.55 14.95 -50.16
C SER A 564 44.17 14.19 -49.00
N ASP A 565 45.36 14.60 -48.54
CA ASP A 565 46.08 13.95 -47.45
C ASP A 565 47.03 14.93 -46.73
N CYS A 566 47.60 14.46 -45.62
CA CYS A 566 48.48 15.26 -44.77
C CYS A 566 49.85 15.53 -45.39
N ALA A 567 50.34 14.68 -46.27
CA ALA A 567 51.58 14.93 -46.99
C ALA A 567 51.43 16.12 -47.95
N GLN A 568 50.30 16.20 -48.66
CA GLN A 568 49.94 17.32 -49.51
C GLN A 568 49.69 18.58 -48.69
N ALA A 569 49.03 18.45 -47.52
CA ALA A 569 48.84 19.57 -46.60
C ALA A 569 50.17 20.18 -46.15
N HIS A 570 51.12 19.34 -45.76
CA HIS A 570 52.46 19.78 -45.36
C HIS A 570 53.22 20.45 -46.51
N GLN A 571 53.17 19.90 -47.72
CA GLN A 571 53.82 20.48 -48.90
C GLN A 571 53.27 21.87 -49.27
N LEU A 572 51.99 22.13 -49.02
CA LEU A 572 51.35 23.42 -49.27
C LEU A 572 51.52 24.43 -48.12
N GLY A 573 52.28 24.09 -47.08
CA GLY A 573 52.51 24.96 -45.92
C GLY A 573 51.28 25.11 -45.01
N LEU A 574 50.30 24.21 -45.10
CA LEU A 574 49.09 24.28 -44.27
C LEU A 574 49.38 24.07 -42.78
N CYS A 575 50.45 23.34 -42.45
CA CYS A 575 50.90 23.17 -41.06
C CYS A 575 51.21 24.51 -40.38
N GLU A 576 51.78 25.46 -41.13
CA GLU A 576 52.16 26.80 -40.63
C GLU A 576 51.01 27.80 -40.76
N ALA A 577 50.22 27.69 -41.84
CA ALA A 577 49.14 28.63 -42.14
C ALA A 577 47.89 28.42 -41.29
N LEU A 578 47.62 27.18 -40.86
CA LEU A 578 46.40 26.75 -40.18
C LEU A 578 46.71 25.78 -39.03
N PRO A 579 47.40 26.23 -37.97
CA PRO A 579 47.97 25.36 -36.94
C PRO A 579 46.91 24.50 -36.23
N VAL A 580 45.70 25.02 -36.02
CA VAL A 580 44.60 24.28 -35.36
C VAL A 580 44.05 23.16 -36.24
N GLN A 581 43.72 23.45 -37.51
CA GLN A 581 43.22 22.39 -38.40
C GLN A 581 44.31 21.38 -38.75
N ALA A 582 45.55 21.84 -38.89
CA ALA A 582 46.71 20.99 -39.06
C ALA A 582 46.95 20.08 -37.85
N ALA A 583 46.78 20.59 -36.63
CA ALA A 583 46.87 19.79 -35.42
C ALA A 583 45.73 18.76 -35.33
N VAL A 584 44.51 19.09 -35.76
CA VAL A 584 43.39 18.12 -35.72
C VAL A 584 43.47 17.06 -36.82
N LEU A 585 43.86 17.44 -38.04
CA LEU A 585 43.84 16.55 -39.21
C LEU A 585 45.18 15.88 -39.46
N CYS A 586 46.30 16.59 -39.24
CA CYS A 586 47.64 16.19 -39.63
C CYS A 586 48.64 16.27 -38.49
N ALA A 587 48.20 15.87 -37.30
CA ALA A 587 48.96 15.98 -36.07
C ALA A 587 50.36 15.38 -36.22
N ALA A 588 50.47 14.22 -36.88
CA ALA A 588 51.71 13.48 -37.03
C ALA A 588 52.61 14.08 -38.11
N THR A 589 52.06 14.37 -39.30
CA THR A 589 52.85 14.95 -40.39
C THR A 589 53.32 16.37 -40.08
N CYS A 590 52.54 17.17 -39.34
CA CYS A 590 52.89 18.55 -39.02
C CYS A 590 53.72 18.69 -37.73
N ASP A 591 54.15 17.58 -37.12
CA ASP A 591 54.85 17.55 -35.82
C ASP A 591 54.11 18.35 -34.72
N ALA A 592 52.78 18.47 -34.87
CA ALA A 592 51.91 19.24 -34.01
C ALA A 592 51.47 18.43 -32.77
N CYS A 593 51.95 17.18 -32.65
CA CYS A 593 51.65 16.28 -31.54
C CYS A 593 51.96 16.96 -30.21
N SER A 594 53.17 17.51 -30.03
CA SER A 594 53.55 18.19 -28.78
C SER A 594 52.78 19.49 -28.52
N ALA A 595 52.25 20.12 -29.56
CA ALA A 595 51.45 21.35 -29.44
C ALA A 595 50.02 21.06 -28.97
N LEU A 596 49.46 19.89 -29.29
CA LEU A 596 48.15 19.44 -28.79
C LEU A 596 48.15 19.07 -27.30
N TYR A 597 49.29 18.60 -26.79
CA TYR A 597 49.41 18.10 -25.42
C TYR A 597 49.93 19.14 -24.41
N ASN A 598 50.27 20.35 -24.87
CA ASN A 598 50.82 21.38 -23.99
C ASN A 598 49.68 22.17 -23.29
N ASN A 599 49.45 21.86 -22.01
CA ASN A 599 48.61 22.62 -21.08
C ASN A 599 47.09 22.62 -21.31
N GLY A 600 46.53 21.60 -21.98
CA GLY A 600 45.07 21.36 -21.97
C GLY A 600 44.20 22.42 -22.66
N THR A 601 44.81 23.40 -23.34
CA THR A 601 44.12 24.37 -24.20
C THR A 601 44.55 24.16 -25.64
N ILE A 602 43.59 23.89 -26.52
CA ILE A 602 43.79 24.08 -27.96
C ILE A 602 44.00 25.59 -28.15
N VAL A 603 45.22 26.01 -28.52
CA VAL A 603 45.48 27.39 -28.96
C VAL A 603 44.93 27.57 -30.37
#